data_AF-A0A6B4JMH7-F1
#
_entry.id   AF-A0A6B4JMH7-F1
#
_cell.length_a   1.000
_cell.length_b   1.000
_cell.length_c   1.000
_cell.angle_alpha   90.00
_cell.angle_beta   90.00
_cell.angle_gamma   90.00
#
_symmetry.space_group_name_H-M   'P 1'
#
loop_
_entity.id
_entity.type
_entity.pdbx_description
1 polymer ?
#
loop_
_entity_poly.entity_id
_entity_poly.type
_entity_poly.pdbx_seq_one_letter_code
_entity_poly.pdbx_strand_id
1 'polypeptide(L)'
;MEIYIYKTLNEWYKDKPVEVLDGEVNNLYNGLMAVDTQIENKTYRQLFSNKNNFAILYKLSYGFLVCAVEINIYFDVDSWKKSNPSISFNGQVCEDECGANNFVFINEDGHKHHISLDGIYAVTYER
;
A
#
# COMPACT_ATOMS: atom_id res chain seq x y z
N MET A 1 2.74 -7.18 14.77
CA MET A 1 2.50 -5.85 14.16
C MET A 1 1.13 -5.89 13.51
N GLU A 2 0.31 -4.86 13.73
CA GLU A 2 -1.01 -4.78 13.09
C GLU A 2 -0.89 -4.53 11.59
N ILE A 3 -1.63 -5.33 10.81
CA ILE A 3 -1.66 -5.32 9.37
C ILE A 3 -3.12 -5.18 8.94
N TYR A 4 -3.39 -4.17 8.13
CA TYR A 4 -4.73 -3.79 7.71
C TYR A 4 -4.90 -4.13 6.24
N ILE A 5 -5.94 -4.89 5.92
CA ILE A 5 -6.22 -5.37 4.57
C ILE A 5 -7.51 -4.72 4.08
N TYR A 6 -7.48 -4.17 2.88
CA TYR A 6 -8.61 -3.52 2.21
C TYR A 6 -8.83 -4.20 0.86
N LYS A 7 -10.08 -4.52 0.55
CA LYS A 7 -10.42 -5.22 -0.71
C LYS A 7 -10.67 -4.25 -1.85
N THR A 8 -11.16 -3.06 -1.55
CA THR A 8 -11.52 -2.04 -2.55
C THR A 8 -10.88 -0.69 -2.27
N LEU A 9 -10.76 0.12 -3.32
CA LEU A 9 -10.30 1.50 -3.23
C LEU A 9 -11.13 2.32 -2.23
N ASN A 10 -12.45 2.17 -2.25
CA ASN A 10 -13.34 2.93 -1.38
C ASN A 10 -13.23 2.49 0.10
N GLU A 11 -12.92 1.23 0.37
CA GLU A 11 -12.62 0.76 1.74
C GLU A 11 -11.32 1.39 2.25
N TRP A 12 -10.25 1.37 1.44
CA TRP A 12 -8.98 2.02 1.77
C TRP A 12 -9.15 3.53 1.98
N TYR A 13 -9.83 4.21 1.06
CA TYR A 13 -10.04 5.66 1.14
C TYR A 13 -10.87 6.08 2.36
N LYS A 14 -11.75 5.21 2.87
CA LYS A 14 -12.57 5.46 4.06
C LYS A 14 -11.99 4.88 5.34
N ASP A 15 -10.79 4.31 5.26
CA ASP A 15 -10.12 3.56 6.32
C ASP A 15 -11.04 2.52 7.00
N LYS A 16 -11.61 1.63 6.17
CA LYS A 16 -12.47 0.51 6.60
C LYS A 16 -11.84 -0.81 6.20
N PRO A 17 -10.87 -1.33 6.98
CA PRO A 17 -10.24 -2.61 6.68
C PRO A 17 -11.27 -3.73 6.71
N VAL A 18 -11.17 -4.67 5.77
CA VAL A 18 -11.97 -5.90 5.78
C VAL A 18 -11.42 -6.91 6.77
N GLU A 19 -10.13 -6.84 7.06
CA GLU A 19 -9.43 -7.72 7.96
C GLU A 19 -8.26 -6.98 8.62
N VAL A 20 -8.04 -7.29 9.91
CA VAL A 20 -6.90 -6.80 10.69
C VAL A 20 -6.20 -8.01 11.28
N LEU A 21 -4.91 -8.16 10.98
CA LEU A 21 -4.07 -9.26 11.41
C LEU A 21 -2.96 -8.74 12.34
N ASP A 22 -2.51 -9.58 13.26
CA ASP A 22 -1.28 -9.34 14.02
C ASP A 22 -0.22 -10.36 13.60
N GLY A 23 0.92 -9.86 13.11
CA GLY A 23 1.99 -10.72 12.63
C GLY A 23 3.26 -9.98 12.20
N GLU A 24 4.11 -10.70 11.47
CA GLU A 24 5.33 -10.19 10.84
C GLU A 24 5.18 -10.18 9.31
N VAL A 25 5.48 -9.04 8.69
CA VAL A 25 5.38 -8.87 7.24
C VAL A 25 6.70 -9.22 6.58
N ASN A 26 6.62 -10.06 5.55
CA ASN A 26 7.73 -10.45 4.70
C ASN A 26 7.42 -10.05 3.25
N ASN A 27 8.26 -9.19 2.67
CA ASN A 27 8.15 -8.82 1.27
C ASN A 27 8.84 -9.85 0.39
N LEU A 28 8.11 -10.38 -0.59
CA LEU A 28 8.62 -11.34 -1.56
C LEU A 28 8.94 -10.60 -2.86
N TYR A 29 9.98 -11.06 -3.58
CA TYR A 29 10.54 -10.43 -4.79
C TYR A 29 9.55 -10.18 -5.96
N ASN A 30 8.30 -10.64 -5.88
CA ASN A 30 7.30 -10.56 -6.95
C ASN A 30 6.12 -9.63 -6.62
N GLY A 31 6.28 -8.72 -5.65
CA GLY A 31 5.18 -7.87 -5.16
C GLY A 31 4.10 -8.64 -4.40
N LEU A 32 4.41 -9.87 -3.97
CA LEU A 32 3.59 -10.65 -3.05
C LEU A 32 4.00 -10.33 -1.63
N MET A 33 3.02 -10.24 -0.74
CA MET A 33 3.24 -10.04 0.68
C MET A 33 2.94 -11.34 1.43
N ALA A 34 3.86 -11.76 2.29
CA ALA A 34 3.63 -12.84 3.23
C ALA A 34 3.46 -12.26 4.64
N VAL A 35 2.46 -12.72 5.38
CA VAL A 35 2.29 -12.40 6.79
C VAL A 35 2.43 -13.68 7.59
N ASP A 36 3.40 -13.70 8.50
CA ASP A 36 3.56 -14.76 9.46
C ASP A 36 2.79 -14.38 10.74
N THR A 37 1.75 -15.15 11.04
CA THR A 37 0.88 -14.99 12.23
C THR A 37 1.11 -16.13 13.20
N GLN A 38 0.90 -15.90 14.50
CA GLN A 38 1.07 -16.92 15.53
C GLN A 38 -0.25 -17.19 16.25
N ILE A 39 -0.76 -18.43 16.12
CA ILE A 39 -2.03 -18.86 16.73
C ILE A 39 -1.75 -20.16 17.48
N GLU A 40 -2.06 -20.22 18.77
CA GLU A 40 -1.90 -21.42 19.61
C GLU A 40 -0.49 -22.07 19.50
N ASN A 41 0.58 -21.25 19.54
CA ASN A 41 1.97 -21.68 19.38
C ASN A 41 2.32 -22.31 18.01
N LYS A 42 1.47 -22.15 17.00
CA LYS A 42 1.76 -22.51 15.61
C LYS A 42 1.94 -21.24 14.78
N THR A 43 2.95 -21.25 13.93
CA THR A 43 3.18 -20.17 12.96
C THR A 43 2.47 -20.50 11.65
N TYR A 44 1.68 -19.56 11.17
CA TYR A 44 0.97 -19.64 9.90
C TYR A 44 1.46 -18.56 8.97
N ARG A 45 1.95 -18.96 7.79
CA ARG A 45 2.29 -18.05 6.70
C ARG A 45 1.10 -17.85 5.79
N GLN A 46 0.64 -16.61 5.67
CA GLN A 46 -0.47 -16.20 4.83
C GLN A 46 0.09 -15.39 3.66
N LEU A 47 -0.30 -15.73 2.43
CA LEU A 47 0.15 -15.02 1.23
C LEU A 47 -0.97 -14.14 0.72
N PHE A 48 -0.69 -12.85 0.54
CA PHE A 48 -1.64 -11.87 0.05
C PHE A 48 -1.25 -11.37 -1.33
N SER A 49 -2.26 -11.24 -2.19
CA SER A 49 -2.13 -10.68 -3.53
C SER A 49 -2.75 -9.30 -3.58
N ASN A 50 -1.96 -8.32 -4.04
CA ASN A 50 -2.42 -6.97 -4.35
C ASN A 50 -3.30 -6.90 -5.61
N LYS A 51 -3.56 -8.02 -6.30
CA LYS A 51 -4.54 -8.09 -7.39
C LYS A 51 -5.96 -8.30 -6.86
N ASN A 52 -6.10 -9.03 -5.75
CA ASN A 52 -7.41 -9.35 -5.17
C ASN A 52 -7.73 -8.48 -3.95
N ASN A 53 -6.71 -7.91 -3.32
CA ASN A 53 -6.82 -6.91 -2.26
C ASN A 53 -6.32 -5.59 -2.82
N PHE A 54 -7.07 -4.51 -2.60
CA PHE A 54 -6.69 -3.19 -3.07
C PHE A 54 -5.51 -2.63 -2.27
N ALA A 55 -5.50 -2.77 -0.95
CA ALA A 55 -4.41 -2.26 -0.13
C ALA A 55 -4.08 -3.21 1.01
N ILE A 56 -2.78 -3.31 1.31
CA ILE A 56 -2.28 -3.95 2.52
C ILE A 56 -1.29 -2.98 3.14
N LEU A 57 -1.54 -2.60 4.39
CA LEU A 57 -0.71 -1.62 5.08
C LEU A 57 -0.38 -2.04 6.50
N TYR A 58 0.76 -1.56 6.99
CA TYR A 58 1.23 -1.82 8.34
C TYR A 58 2.11 -0.67 8.84
N LYS A 59 2.11 -0.45 10.16
CA LYS A 59 2.88 0.61 10.78
C LYS A 59 4.33 0.19 10.98
N LEU A 60 5.27 0.97 10.43
CA LEU A 60 6.70 0.73 10.64
C LEU A 60 7.12 1.06 12.08
N SER A 61 8.05 0.28 12.62
CA SER A 61 8.57 0.44 13.99
C SER A 61 9.47 1.67 14.17
N TYR A 62 9.99 2.22 13.08
CA TYR A 62 10.83 3.43 13.08
C TYR A 62 10.33 4.39 12.00
N GLY A 63 10.15 5.67 12.37
CA GLY A 63 9.57 6.70 11.51
C GLY A 63 10.57 7.80 11.19
N PHE A 64 10.99 7.89 9.93
CA PHE A 64 11.34 9.15 9.30
C PHE A 64 11.20 9.01 7.78
N LEU A 65 10.48 9.94 7.14
CA LEU A 65 10.50 10.07 5.69
C LEU A 65 11.82 10.77 5.33
N VAL A 66 12.78 10.02 4.78
CA VAL A 66 14.09 10.58 4.42
C VAL A 66 13.95 11.57 3.26
N CYS A 67 13.02 11.30 2.34
CA CYS A 67 12.69 12.12 1.19
C CYS A 67 11.19 12.03 0.92
N ALA A 68 10.39 12.92 1.52
CA ALA A 68 8.96 13.03 1.23
C ALA A 68 8.75 13.81 -0.08
N VAL A 69 7.92 13.28 -0.96
CA VAL A 69 7.50 13.89 -2.23
C VAL A 69 5.97 13.90 -2.30
N GLU A 70 5.40 14.81 -3.08
CA GLU A 70 3.97 14.78 -3.37
C GLU A 70 3.66 13.59 -4.29
N ILE A 71 2.72 12.75 -3.86
CA ILE A 71 2.19 11.62 -4.61
C ILE A 71 0.77 11.98 -5.05
N ASN A 72 0.54 11.92 -6.34
CA ASN A 72 -0.70 12.29 -7.00
C ASN A 72 -1.31 11.06 -7.69
N ILE A 73 -2.54 10.70 -7.33
CA ILE A 73 -3.28 9.56 -7.88
C ILE A 73 -4.42 10.05 -8.77
N TYR A 74 -4.52 9.47 -9.96
CA TYR A 74 -5.54 9.77 -10.96
C TYR A 74 -6.33 8.51 -11.29
N PHE A 75 -7.66 8.59 -11.23
CA PHE A 75 -8.54 7.46 -11.57
C PHE A 75 -8.94 7.40 -13.05
N ASP A 76 -8.73 8.49 -13.79
CA ASP A 76 -9.11 8.59 -15.19
C ASP A 76 -8.12 9.44 -16.00
N VAL A 77 -8.23 9.33 -17.32
CA VAL A 77 -7.34 10.02 -18.26
C VAL A 77 -7.59 11.53 -18.33
N ASP A 78 -8.82 12.00 -18.09
CA ASP A 78 -9.16 13.41 -18.21
C ASP A 78 -8.67 14.20 -17.02
N SER A 79 -8.75 13.65 -15.81
CA SER A 79 -8.14 14.21 -14.60
C SER A 79 -6.61 14.28 -14.73
N TRP A 80 -5.98 13.21 -15.23
CA TRP A 80 -4.54 13.19 -15.49
C TRP A 80 -4.09 14.25 -16.51
N LYS A 81 -4.77 14.35 -17.66
CA LYS A 81 -4.44 15.35 -18.71
C LYS A 81 -4.53 16.79 -18.22
N LYS A 82 -5.37 17.05 -17.23
CA LYS A 82 -5.57 18.39 -16.64
C LYS A 82 -4.70 18.63 -15.41
N SER A 83 -3.87 17.67 -15.01
CA SER A 83 -3.09 17.71 -13.77
C SER A 83 -3.98 18.01 -12.55
N ASN A 84 -5.18 17.45 -12.53
CA ASN A 84 -6.14 17.60 -11.43
C ASN A 84 -6.31 16.25 -10.71
N PRO A 85 -5.44 15.93 -9.74
CA PRO A 85 -5.42 14.62 -9.09
C PRO A 85 -6.72 14.29 -8.36
N SER A 86 -7.07 13.00 -8.34
CA SER A 86 -8.19 12.49 -7.55
C SER A 86 -7.84 12.43 -6.06
N ILE A 87 -6.58 12.14 -5.75
CA ILE A 87 -6.01 12.15 -4.39
C ILE A 87 -4.58 12.71 -4.47
N SER A 88 -4.23 13.60 -3.54
CA SER A 88 -2.88 14.13 -3.35
C SER A 88 -2.47 14.03 -1.89
N PHE A 89 -1.26 13.54 -1.65
CA PHE A 89 -0.67 13.46 -0.30
C PHE A 89 0.85 13.39 -0.39
N ASN A 90 1.54 13.62 0.73
CA ASN A 90 2.98 13.44 0.81
C ASN A 90 3.35 12.04 1.29
N GLY A 91 4.46 11.52 0.77
CA GLY A 91 5.03 10.26 1.22
C GLY A 91 6.39 9.98 0.61
N GLN A 92 6.98 8.85 0.98
CA GLN A 92 8.23 8.35 0.40
C GLN A 92 7.91 7.14 -0.48
N VAL A 93 8.29 7.19 -1.75
CA VAL A 93 8.09 6.08 -2.69
C VAL A 93 9.16 5.01 -2.47
N CYS A 94 8.75 3.74 -2.49
CA CYS A 94 9.64 2.57 -2.37
C CYS A 94 9.70 1.84 -3.72
N GLU A 95 10.36 2.43 -4.72
CA GLU A 95 10.38 1.92 -6.10
C GLU A 95 10.95 0.51 -6.23
N ASP A 96 11.91 0.14 -5.36
CA ASP A 96 12.56 -1.17 -5.30
C ASP A 96 11.63 -2.29 -4.82
N GLU A 97 10.48 -1.94 -4.23
CA GLU A 97 9.48 -2.87 -3.71
C GLU A 97 8.20 -2.90 -4.55
N CYS A 98 8.14 -2.09 -5.61
CA CYS A 98 7.06 -2.12 -6.58
C CYS A 98 7.10 -3.41 -7.41
N GLY A 99 5.93 -4.01 -7.61
CA GLY A 99 5.74 -5.22 -8.41
C GLY A 99 4.86 -4.94 -9.62
N ALA A 100 4.63 -5.96 -10.45
CA ALA A 100 3.64 -5.85 -11.53
C ALA A 100 2.28 -5.47 -10.93
N ASN A 101 1.77 -4.28 -11.33
CA ASN A 101 0.48 -3.75 -10.88
C ASN A 101 0.39 -3.37 -9.38
N ASN A 102 1.51 -3.03 -8.74
CA ASN A 102 1.55 -2.59 -7.35
C ASN A 102 2.39 -1.31 -7.21
N PHE A 103 1.94 -0.40 -6.37
CA PHE A 103 2.67 0.81 -5.99
C PHE A 103 2.89 0.83 -4.47
N VAL A 104 4.13 1.10 -4.05
CA VAL A 104 4.53 1.04 -2.64
C VAL A 104 5.05 2.40 -2.18
N PHE A 105 4.52 2.87 -1.06
CA PHE A 105 4.96 4.10 -0.44
C PHE A 105 4.80 4.07 1.08
N ILE A 106 5.46 4.99 1.76
CA ILE A 106 5.31 5.25 3.19
C ILE A 106 4.68 6.63 3.35
N ASN A 107 3.57 6.74 4.09
CA ASN A 107 2.92 8.03 4.35
C ASN A 107 3.57 8.76 5.54
N GLU A 108 3.16 10.00 5.79
CA GLU A 108 3.66 10.83 6.91
C GLU A 108 3.45 10.19 8.29
N ASP A 109 2.44 9.33 8.45
CA ASP A 109 2.16 8.60 9.68
C ASP A 109 3.06 7.36 9.90
N GLY A 110 3.97 7.08 8.96
CA GLY A 110 4.88 5.93 9.01
C GLY A 110 4.20 4.59 8.69
N HIS A 111 3.03 4.61 8.05
CA HIS A 111 2.42 3.42 7.50
C HIS A 111 3.02 3.14 6.14
N LYS A 112 3.44 1.90 5.92
CA LYS A 112 3.82 1.42 4.60
C LYS A 112 2.59 0.86 3.92
N HIS A 113 2.32 1.34 2.72
CA HIS A 113 1.16 0.98 1.91
C HIS A 113 1.64 0.21 0.69
N HIS A 114 1.10 -0.98 0.49
CA HIS A 114 1.18 -1.70 -0.77
C HIS A 114 -0.20 -1.59 -1.42
N ILE A 115 -0.35 -0.74 -2.44
CA ILE A 115 -1.62 -0.52 -3.12
C ILE A 115 -1.61 -1.15 -4.51
N SER A 116 -2.71 -1.81 -4.85
CA SER A 116 -3.02 -2.23 -6.20
C SER A 116 -3.13 -1.02 -7.12
N LEU A 117 -2.63 -1.18 -8.34
CA LEU A 117 -2.93 -0.24 -9.43
C LEU A 117 -4.25 -0.59 -10.15
N ASP A 118 -4.96 -1.63 -9.73
CA ASP A 118 -6.28 -1.95 -10.29
C ASP A 118 -7.28 -0.82 -10.03
N GLY A 119 -7.83 -0.26 -11.11
CA GLY A 119 -8.75 0.87 -11.05
C GLY A 119 -8.08 2.25 -10.87
N ILE A 120 -6.74 2.30 -10.88
CA ILE A 120 -5.97 3.53 -10.92
C ILE A 120 -5.45 3.73 -12.35
N TYR A 121 -5.66 4.92 -12.91
CA TYR A 121 -5.16 5.25 -14.24
C TYR A 121 -3.66 5.63 -14.20
N ALA A 122 -3.28 6.50 -13.27
CA ALA A 122 -1.90 6.93 -13.11
C ALA A 122 -1.57 7.31 -11.67
N VAL A 123 -0.31 7.11 -11.29
CA VAL A 123 0.31 7.67 -10.08
C VAL A 123 1.53 8.46 -10.52
N THR A 124 1.69 9.68 -10.02
CA THR A 124 2.84 10.54 -10.34
C THR A 124 3.46 11.11 -9.07
N TYR A 125 4.78 11.29 -9.07
CA TYR A 125 5.55 11.87 -7.98
C TYR A 125 6.83 12.53 -8.52
N GLU A 126 7.42 13.43 -7.75
CA GLU A 126 8.72 14.04 -8.09
C GLU A 126 9.87 13.04 -7.88
N ARG A 127 10.85 13.06 -8.79
CA ARG A 127 12.03 12.17 -8.76
C ARG A 127 13.30 12.95 -8.48
#